data_AF-A0A2X0VN62-F1
#
_entry.id   AF-A0A2X0VN62-F1
#
_cell.length_a   1.000
_cell.length_b   1.000
_cell.length_c   1.000
_cell.angle_alpha   90.00
_cell.angle_beta   90.00
_cell.angle_gamma   90.00
#
_symmetry.space_group_name_H-M   'P 1'
#
loop_
_entity.id
_entity.type
_entity.pdbx_description
1 polymer ?
#
loop_
_entity_poly.entity_id
_entity_poly.type
_entity_poly.pdbx_seq_one_letter_code
_entity_poly.pdbx_strand_id
1 'polypeptide(L)'
;MRWGVGWLDYSDGGNGAIGQITGRAAVYALSLCALILAFRALAVIVRGLRERRIVRAWMHQPGSSDLAADAWRRRLRRLAGQDNGARHRGRSATVPTTRELSLLIAEVATRLRSGAPTAQAWSASLVRIGVGCVQRDSDDYPPILDEWACEPPRRSIQMRARSPDAAASRSAAASISLACRFSNGLGAPLADILDAIGDSVDDAQAVEEARRVASAGPLMSGRVLAALPLVGIVSALALGASPWHFYTGSTVGRACALVGILAWAAGIVSSRRILARARRSGSDADAALACDLASAGLACGAAIPRVLDALASASTCEALSWTARALRLGAAWDEAWEETPVWTHPLRDALESSWTSGSAPETMLARSASWERRTRLTEAKTRAEELGVRLVGPLGVCFLPAFLALGIVPLLASLSGGIDM
;
A
#
# COMPACT_ATOMS: atom_id res chain seq x y z
N MET A 1 82.18 -45.06 -27.97
CA MET A 1 81.88 -44.64 -26.58
C MET A 1 82.33 -43.20 -26.40
N ARG A 2 81.45 -42.39 -25.75
CA ARG A 2 81.62 -41.01 -25.24
C ARG A 2 81.32 -39.81 -26.19
N TRP A 3 80.35 -39.01 -25.71
CA TRP A 3 79.89 -37.64 -26.06
C TRP A 3 79.10 -37.48 -27.37
N GLY A 4 77.98 -36.75 -27.45
CA GLY A 4 77.29 -35.89 -26.49
C GLY A 4 76.64 -34.69 -27.22
N VAL A 5 75.43 -34.33 -26.79
CA VAL A 5 74.78 -33.00 -26.87
C VAL A 5 74.11 -32.60 -28.20
N GLY A 6 72.80 -32.40 -28.09
CA GLY A 6 71.95 -31.69 -29.03
C GLY A 6 70.56 -32.30 -28.98
N TRP A 7 69.52 -31.50 -28.77
CA TRP A 7 68.09 -31.88 -28.67
C TRP A 7 67.54 -32.15 -27.26
N LEU A 8 67.71 -31.17 -26.38
CA LEU A 8 66.78 -30.87 -25.28
C LEU A 8 66.66 -29.35 -25.20
N ASP A 9 65.68 -28.78 -25.91
CA ASP A 9 65.01 -27.49 -25.56
C ASP A 9 63.98 -27.06 -26.61
N TYR A 10 62.90 -27.84 -26.81
CA TYR A 10 61.75 -27.34 -27.58
C TYR A 10 60.42 -28.01 -27.21
N SER A 11 60.15 -28.23 -25.91
CA SER A 11 58.86 -28.83 -25.51
C SER A 11 58.28 -28.31 -24.20
N ASP A 12 58.59 -27.07 -23.80
CA ASP A 12 58.02 -26.48 -22.58
C ASP A 12 57.16 -25.21 -22.82
N GLY A 13 57.10 -24.72 -24.07
CA GLY A 13 56.28 -23.55 -24.43
C GLY A 13 54.81 -23.85 -24.74
N GLY A 14 54.47 -25.11 -25.05
CA GLY A 14 53.14 -25.48 -25.59
C GLY A 14 52.06 -25.71 -24.52
N ASN A 15 52.41 -26.34 -23.40
CA ASN A 15 51.44 -26.70 -22.35
C ASN A 15 51.02 -25.50 -21.49
N GLY A 16 51.90 -24.51 -21.31
CA GLY A 16 51.56 -23.26 -20.61
C GLY A 16 50.57 -22.39 -21.38
N ALA A 17 50.68 -22.35 -22.71
CA ALA A 17 49.77 -21.57 -23.56
C ALA A 17 48.36 -22.19 -23.62
N ILE A 18 48.25 -23.51 -23.71
CA ILE A 18 46.95 -24.22 -23.79
C ILE A 18 46.20 -24.16 -22.45
N GLY A 19 46.91 -24.22 -21.32
CA GLY A 19 46.34 -24.01 -19.98
C GLY A 19 45.80 -22.58 -19.75
N GLN A 20 46.51 -21.56 -20.25
CA GLN A 20 46.06 -20.17 -20.15
C GLN A 20 44.86 -19.86 -21.06
N ILE A 21 44.76 -20.51 -22.23
CA ILE A 21 43.64 -20.34 -23.16
C ILE A 21 42.38 -21.02 -22.62
N THR A 22 42.50 -22.20 -22.03
CA THR A 22 41.37 -22.92 -21.41
C THR A 22 40.86 -22.23 -20.15
N GLY A 23 41.75 -21.68 -19.31
CA GLY A 23 41.37 -20.84 -18.18
C GLY A 23 40.65 -19.55 -18.59
N ARG A 24 41.13 -18.87 -19.63
CA ARG A 24 40.45 -17.69 -20.21
C ARG A 24 39.09 -18.05 -20.78
N ALA A 25 38.96 -19.17 -21.48
CA ALA A 25 37.69 -19.63 -22.04
C ALA A 25 36.64 -19.93 -20.96
N ALA A 26 37.04 -20.52 -19.83
CA ALA A 26 36.14 -20.76 -18.69
C ALA A 26 35.69 -19.46 -18.03
N VAL A 27 36.59 -18.48 -17.89
CA VAL A 27 36.26 -17.14 -17.38
C VAL A 27 35.32 -16.40 -18.32
N TYR A 28 35.55 -16.49 -19.64
CA TYR A 28 34.63 -15.93 -20.63
C TYR A 28 33.26 -16.62 -20.57
N ALA A 29 33.20 -17.94 -20.48
CA ALA A 29 31.94 -18.70 -20.36
C ALA A 29 31.15 -18.34 -19.09
N LEU A 30 31.82 -18.20 -17.95
CA LEU A 30 31.19 -17.78 -16.69
C LEU A 30 30.72 -16.32 -16.73
N SER A 31 31.52 -15.43 -17.32
CA SER A 31 31.14 -14.02 -17.53
C SER A 31 29.95 -13.88 -18.47
N LEU A 32 29.88 -14.71 -19.52
CA LEU A 32 28.79 -14.75 -20.48
C LEU A 32 27.52 -15.32 -19.83
N CYS A 33 27.65 -16.36 -19.01
CA CYS A 33 26.54 -16.92 -18.25
C CYS A 33 25.98 -15.90 -17.23
N ALA A 34 26.86 -15.20 -16.52
CA ALA A 34 26.48 -14.12 -15.60
C ALA A 34 25.82 -12.94 -16.34
N LEU A 35 26.32 -12.59 -17.53
CA LEU A 35 25.75 -11.55 -18.38
C LEU A 35 24.37 -11.94 -18.93
N ILE A 36 24.16 -13.22 -19.25
CA ILE A 36 22.86 -13.76 -19.67
C ILE A 36 21.85 -13.72 -18.52
N LEU A 37 22.26 -14.07 -17.30
CA LEU A 37 21.40 -13.99 -16.11
C LEU A 37 21.07 -12.54 -15.74
N ALA A 38 22.05 -11.64 -15.81
CA ALA A 38 21.86 -10.22 -15.63
C ALA A 38 20.93 -9.62 -16.70
N PHE A 39 21.10 -10.03 -17.96
CA PHE A 39 20.23 -9.62 -19.07
C PHE A 39 18.80 -10.15 -18.89
N ARG A 40 18.61 -11.38 -18.41
CA ARG A 40 17.28 -11.92 -18.07
C ARG A 40 16.62 -11.16 -16.92
N ALA A 41 17.38 -10.82 -15.87
CA ALA A 41 16.89 -9.99 -14.78
C ALA A 41 16.53 -8.56 -15.26
N LEU A 42 17.38 -7.96 -16.10
CA LEU A 42 17.13 -6.66 -16.74
C LEU A 42 15.91 -6.72 -17.67
N ALA A 43 15.73 -7.79 -18.44
CA ALA A 43 14.61 -7.98 -19.34
C ALA A 43 13.27 -8.10 -18.58
N VAL A 44 13.26 -8.72 -17.40
CA VAL A 44 12.09 -8.75 -16.52
C VAL A 44 11.80 -7.35 -15.95
N ILE A 45 12.82 -6.58 -15.60
CA ILE A 45 12.69 -5.18 -15.16
C ILE A 45 12.16 -4.29 -16.29
N VAL A 46 12.70 -4.44 -17.51
CA VAL A 46 12.32 -3.68 -18.69
C VAL A 46 10.93 -4.09 -19.17
N ARG A 47 10.53 -5.37 -19.14
CA ARG A 47 9.14 -5.80 -19.41
C ARG A 47 8.15 -5.15 -18.45
N GLY A 48 8.45 -5.14 -17.15
CA GLY A 48 7.61 -4.45 -16.15
C GLY A 48 7.57 -2.93 -16.29
N LEU A 49 8.58 -2.31 -16.92
CA LEU A 49 8.57 -0.88 -17.27
C LEU A 49 7.91 -0.60 -18.63
N ARG A 50 8.01 -1.54 -19.58
CA ARG A 50 7.41 -1.49 -20.92
C ARG A 50 5.91 -1.73 -20.85
N GLU A 51 5.42 -2.61 -19.99
CA GLU A 51 3.98 -2.72 -19.65
C GLU A 51 3.44 -1.40 -19.10
N ARG A 52 4.22 -0.71 -18.26
CA ARG A 52 3.87 0.64 -17.78
C ARG A 52 3.99 1.73 -18.84
N ARG A 53 4.70 1.51 -19.95
CA ARG A 53 4.74 2.42 -21.11
C ARG A 53 3.63 2.10 -22.10
N ILE A 54 3.28 0.84 -22.30
CA ILE A 54 2.15 0.39 -23.12
C ILE A 54 0.87 0.88 -22.45
N VAL A 55 0.69 0.72 -21.14
CA VAL A 55 -0.45 1.31 -20.41
C VAL A 55 -0.45 2.84 -20.46
N ARG A 56 0.71 3.51 -20.63
CA ARG A 56 0.80 4.96 -20.88
C ARG A 56 0.56 5.35 -22.35
N ALA A 57 0.81 4.45 -23.30
CA ALA A 57 0.52 4.62 -24.72
C ALA A 57 -0.97 4.37 -25.00
N TRP A 58 -1.61 3.46 -24.26
CA TRP A 58 -3.07 3.28 -24.21
C TRP A 58 -3.80 4.44 -23.51
N MET A 59 -3.09 5.25 -22.70
CA MET A 59 -3.62 6.53 -22.18
C MET A 59 -3.60 7.65 -23.22
N HIS A 60 -3.20 7.39 -24.46
CA HIS A 60 -3.58 8.22 -25.60
C HIS A 60 -4.45 7.39 -26.54
N GLN A 61 -5.75 7.34 -26.24
CA GLN A 61 -6.76 7.20 -27.27
C GLN A 61 -7.66 8.45 -27.28
N PRO A 62 -8.01 8.97 -28.47
CA PRO A 62 -8.89 10.12 -28.59
C PRO A 62 -10.33 9.74 -28.27
N GLY A 63 -10.98 10.59 -27.45
CA GLY A 63 -12.36 11.03 -27.61
C GLY A 63 -13.51 10.03 -27.45
N SER A 64 -14.18 10.12 -26.29
CA SER A 64 -15.65 10.21 -26.14
C SER A 64 -15.93 10.75 -24.72
N SER A 65 -15.87 12.06 -24.46
CA SER A 65 -17.01 13.01 -24.52
C SER A 65 -18.35 12.29 -24.30
N ASP A 66 -19.03 12.39 -23.15
CA ASP A 66 -19.77 13.63 -22.90
C ASP A 66 -20.13 13.97 -21.44
N LEU A 67 -19.84 13.15 -20.42
CA LEU A 67 -20.41 13.41 -19.07
C LEU A 67 -19.46 14.07 -18.06
N ALA A 68 -18.14 13.83 -18.16
CA ALA A 68 -17.16 14.38 -17.20
C ALA A 68 -16.73 15.83 -17.51
N ALA A 69 -16.87 16.27 -18.77
CA ALA A 69 -16.52 17.63 -19.20
C ALA A 69 -17.47 18.68 -18.61
N ASP A 70 -18.73 18.32 -18.35
CA ASP A 70 -19.72 19.23 -17.74
C ASP A 70 -19.48 19.46 -16.24
N ALA A 71 -18.89 18.48 -15.54
CA ALA A 71 -18.43 18.67 -14.17
C ALA A 71 -17.22 19.62 -14.09
N TRP A 72 -16.31 19.54 -15.06
CA TRP A 72 -15.09 20.34 -15.10
C TRP A 72 -15.36 21.81 -15.50
N ARG A 73 -16.28 22.06 -16.45
CA ARG A 73 -16.71 23.42 -16.82
C ARG A 73 -17.51 24.13 -15.72
N ARG A 74 -18.25 23.39 -14.89
CA ARG A 74 -18.92 23.94 -13.69
C ARG A 74 -17.93 24.27 -12.58
N ARG A 75 -16.81 23.54 -12.49
CA ARG A 75 -15.69 23.82 -11.56
C ARG A 75 -14.91 25.06 -11.97
N LEU A 76 -14.72 25.29 -13.27
CA LEU A 76 -14.07 26.50 -13.79
C LEU A 76 -14.93 27.77 -13.66
N ARG A 77 -16.26 27.67 -13.83
CA ARG A 77 -17.15 28.84 -13.65
C ARG A 77 -17.31 29.29 -12.20
N ARG A 78 -17.08 28.41 -11.21
CA ARG A 78 -16.95 28.80 -9.80
C ARG A 78 -15.59 29.37 -9.42
N LEU A 79 -14.55 29.11 -10.22
CA LEU A 79 -13.21 29.69 -10.05
C LEU A 79 -13.09 31.11 -10.63
N ALA A 80 -14.10 31.60 -11.36
CA ALA A 80 -14.09 32.92 -11.99
C ALA A 80 -14.97 33.98 -11.28
N GLY A 81 -15.33 33.77 -10.01
CA GLY A 81 -15.98 34.78 -9.17
C GLY A 81 -15.02 35.29 -8.10
N GLN A 82 -14.20 36.26 -8.47
CA GLN A 82 -13.41 37.09 -7.56
C GLN A 82 -14.30 37.62 -6.42
N ASP A 83 -13.90 37.38 -5.17
CA ASP A 83 -13.85 38.48 -4.21
C ASP A 83 -12.83 38.25 -3.09
N ASN A 84 -12.14 39.34 -2.78
CA ASN A 84 -10.93 39.44 -1.98
C ASN A 84 -11.18 39.19 -0.48
N GLY A 85 -10.35 38.34 0.14
CA GLY A 85 -10.28 38.21 1.60
C GLY A 85 -9.05 37.43 2.05
N ALA A 86 -7.98 38.17 2.36
CA ALA A 86 -6.80 37.82 3.15
C ALA A 86 -6.40 36.33 3.28
N ARG A 87 -5.37 35.94 2.52
CA ARG A 87 -4.67 34.66 2.63
C ARG A 87 -3.90 34.55 3.97
N HIS A 88 -4.49 33.93 4.98
CA HIS A 88 -3.71 33.28 6.02
C HIS A 88 -3.06 32.02 5.45
N ARG A 89 -1.78 32.14 5.06
CA ARG A 89 -0.86 31.01 4.86
C ARG A 89 -0.57 30.35 6.23
N GLY A 90 -1.56 29.67 6.79
CA GLY A 90 -1.35 28.71 7.88
C GLY A 90 -0.70 27.44 7.32
N ARG A 91 0.20 26.81 8.08
CA ARG A 91 0.89 25.54 7.81
C ARG A 91 0.17 24.63 6.80
N SER A 92 0.92 24.13 5.82
CA SER A 92 0.52 22.98 5.00
C SER A 92 -0.12 21.92 5.89
N ALA A 93 -1.45 21.73 5.76
CA ALA A 93 -2.23 20.80 6.57
C ALA A 93 -1.55 19.42 6.54
N THR A 94 -0.93 19.06 7.65
CA THR A 94 -0.54 17.68 7.89
C THR A 94 -1.82 16.87 7.94
N VAL A 95 -1.89 15.78 7.17
CA VAL A 95 -3.04 14.87 7.22
C VAL A 95 -3.17 14.39 8.67
N PRO A 96 -4.33 14.58 9.33
CA PRO A 96 -4.50 14.20 10.73
C PRO A 96 -4.33 12.68 10.88
N THR A 97 -3.83 12.29 12.04
CA THR A 97 -3.73 10.88 12.46
C THR A 97 -5.13 10.29 12.66
N THR A 98 -5.27 8.96 12.57
CA THR A 98 -6.55 8.27 12.87
C THR A 98 -7.09 8.65 14.24
N ARG A 99 -6.20 8.75 15.24
CA ARG A 99 -6.56 9.21 16.60
C ARG A 99 -7.11 10.63 16.60
N GLU A 100 -6.50 11.57 15.90
CA GLU A 100 -7.03 12.94 15.79
C GLU A 100 -8.41 12.96 15.11
N LEU A 101 -8.64 12.10 14.12
CA LEU A 101 -9.95 11.94 13.48
C LEU A 101 -11.00 11.32 14.43
N SER A 102 -10.63 10.35 15.26
CA SER A 102 -11.53 9.78 16.29
C SER A 102 -11.97 10.84 17.31
N LEU A 103 -11.01 11.66 17.78
CA LEU A 103 -11.29 12.76 18.70
C LEU A 103 -12.12 13.86 18.04
N LEU A 104 -11.88 14.13 16.76
CA LEU A 104 -12.64 15.09 15.97
C LEU A 104 -14.13 14.71 15.92
N ILE A 105 -14.45 13.46 15.59
CA ILE A 105 -15.85 13.02 15.48
C ILE A 105 -16.54 13.01 16.85
N ALA A 106 -15.86 12.57 17.91
CA ALA A 106 -16.41 12.59 19.26
C ALA A 106 -16.70 14.02 19.73
N GLU A 107 -15.79 14.96 19.44
CA GLU A 107 -15.99 16.37 19.76
C GLU A 107 -17.15 16.99 18.97
N VAL A 108 -17.24 16.70 17.67
CA VAL A 108 -18.34 17.18 16.81
C VAL A 108 -19.68 16.61 17.28
N ALA A 109 -19.78 15.32 17.54
CA ALA A 109 -21.00 14.67 18.05
C ALA A 109 -21.44 15.29 19.40
N THR A 110 -20.49 15.53 20.30
CA THR A 110 -20.76 16.19 21.60
C THR A 110 -21.29 17.61 21.41
N ARG A 111 -20.72 18.39 20.49
CA ARG A 111 -21.17 19.75 20.20
C ARG A 111 -22.56 19.77 19.56
N LEU A 112 -22.83 18.86 18.62
CA LEU A 112 -24.16 18.70 18.02
C LEU A 112 -25.22 18.38 19.10
N ARG A 113 -24.91 17.50 20.06
CA ARG A 113 -25.79 17.20 21.20
C ARG A 113 -26.04 18.40 22.11
N SER A 114 -25.06 19.30 22.25
CA SER A 114 -25.25 20.56 22.98
C SER A 114 -26.06 21.62 22.21
N GLY A 115 -26.55 21.30 21.01
CA GLY A 115 -27.37 22.19 20.17
C GLY A 115 -26.57 23.12 19.27
N ALA A 116 -25.26 22.90 19.11
CA ALA A 116 -24.46 23.69 18.18
C ALA A 116 -24.86 23.40 16.72
N PRO A 117 -25.04 24.42 15.86
CA PRO A 117 -25.25 24.22 14.42
C PRO A 117 -24.12 23.41 13.79
N THR A 118 -24.44 22.53 12.84
CA THR A 118 -23.48 21.60 12.22
C THR A 118 -22.23 22.29 11.67
N ALA A 119 -22.39 23.41 10.95
CA ALA A 119 -21.27 24.18 10.41
C ALA A 119 -20.36 24.75 11.52
N GLN A 120 -20.94 25.19 12.65
CA GLN A 120 -20.20 25.69 13.80
C GLN A 120 -19.49 24.55 14.56
N ALA A 121 -20.15 23.40 14.72
CA ALA A 121 -19.57 22.23 15.37
C ALA A 121 -18.32 21.74 14.62
N TRP A 122 -18.39 21.64 13.29
CA TRP A 122 -17.24 21.26 12.46
C TRP A 122 -16.12 22.29 12.47
N SER A 123 -16.44 23.56 12.17
CA SER A 123 -15.41 24.61 12.06
C SER A 123 -14.61 24.77 13.35
N ALA A 124 -15.28 24.81 14.50
CA ALA A 124 -14.60 25.02 15.77
C ALA A 124 -13.93 23.75 16.33
N SER A 125 -14.25 22.55 15.83
CA SER A 125 -13.47 21.33 16.14
C SER A 125 -12.24 21.20 15.22
N LEU A 126 -12.36 21.58 13.95
CA LEU A 126 -11.23 21.58 12.99
C LEU A 126 -10.14 22.60 13.36
N VAL A 127 -10.53 23.78 13.86
CA VAL A 127 -9.58 24.78 14.39
C VAL A 127 -8.69 24.19 15.50
N ARG A 128 -9.23 23.29 16.34
CA ARG A 128 -8.48 22.65 17.44
C ARG A 128 -7.36 21.74 16.94
N ILE A 129 -7.57 21.09 15.79
CA ILE A 129 -6.58 20.23 15.12
C ILE A 129 -5.63 21.09 14.24
N GLY A 130 -5.75 22.41 14.29
CA GLY A 130 -4.93 23.34 13.52
C GLY A 130 -5.31 23.41 12.04
N VAL A 131 -6.51 22.92 11.69
CA VAL A 131 -7.04 22.90 10.33
C VAL A 131 -8.01 24.07 10.17
N GLY A 132 -7.56 25.13 9.49
CA GLY A 132 -8.44 26.23 9.09
C GLY A 132 -9.25 25.84 7.86
N CYS A 133 -10.56 25.65 8.00
CA CYS A 133 -11.47 25.44 6.88
C CYS A 133 -12.38 26.66 6.69
N VAL A 134 -12.55 27.10 5.45
CA VAL A 134 -13.65 28.00 5.08
C VAL A 134 -14.86 27.10 4.83
N GLN A 135 -15.68 26.89 5.85
CA GLN A 135 -16.97 26.21 5.71
C GLN A 135 -17.95 27.18 5.06
N ARG A 136 -18.58 26.80 3.96
CA ARG A 136 -19.71 27.56 3.42
C ARG A 136 -20.96 27.19 4.21
N ASP A 137 -21.83 28.16 4.52
CA ASP A 137 -23.10 27.89 5.25
C ASP A 137 -23.99 26.83 4.57
N SER A 138 -23.77 26.55 3.28
CA SER A 138 -24.51 25.55 2.50
C SER A 138 -23.92 24.14 2.55
N ASP A 139 -22.75 23.93 3.16
CA ASP A 139 -22.05 22.65 3.11
C ASP A 139 -22.40 21.81 4.34
N ASP A 140 -23.06 20.66 4.14
CA ASP A 140 -23.51 19.73 5.19
C ASP A 140 -22.34 19.17 6.04
N TYR A 141 -21.15 19.07 5.45
CA TYR A 141 -19.91 18.64 6.10
C TYR A 141 -18.69 19.29 5.43
N PRO A 142 -17.52 19.32 6.09
CA PRO A 142 -16.36 20.04 5.56
C PRO A 142 -15.70 19.28 4.39
N PRO A 143 -15.47 19.94 3.22
CA PRO A 143 -14.96 19.29 2.00
C PRO A 143 -13.52 18.77 2.15
N ILE A 144 -12.80 19.23 3.18
CA ILE A 144 -11.45 18.74 3.49
C ILE A 144 -11.43 17.26 3.89
N LEU A 145 -12.56 16.72 4.40
CA LEU A 145 -12.68 15.30 4.69
C LEU A 145 -12.58 14.46 3.41
N ASP A 146 -13.18 14.92 2.31
CA ASP A 146 -13.08 14.26 1.01
C ASP A 146 -11.66 14.36 0.43
N GLU A 147 -10.97 15.49 0.68
CA GLU A 147 -9.55 15.63 0.32
C GLU A 147 -8.67 14.65 1.10
N TRP A 148 -8.94 14.47 2.40
CA TRP A 148 -8.26 13.47 3.23
C TRP A 148 -8.64 12.03 2.87
N ALA A 149 -9.83 11.77 2.33
CA ALA A 149 -10.20 10.44 1.83
C ALA A 149 -9.43 10.07 0.54
N CYS A 150 -9.07 11.07 -0.28
CA CYS A 150 -8.41 10.85 -1.57
C CYS A 150 -6.92 10.48 -1.48
N GLU A 151 -6.42 9.64 -2.39
CA GLU A 151 -4.97 9.41 -2.52
C GLU A 151 -4.30 10.66 -3.14
N PRO A 152 -3.27 11.25 -2.50
CA PRO A 152 -2.61 12.41 -3.05
C PRO A 152 -1.88 12.07 -4.37
N PRO A 153 -1.76 13.03 -5.32
CA PRO A 153 -1.20 12.79 -6.64
C PRO A 153 0.25 12.30 -6.57
N ARG A 154 0.62 11.41 -7.50
CA ARG A 154 1.89 10.63 -7.50
C ARG A 154 3.18 11.43 -7.33
N ARG A 155 3.20 12.72 -7.68
CA ARG A 155 4.37 13.60 -7.51
C ARG A 155 4.70 13.91 -6.04
N SER A 156 3.71 13.87 -5.15
CA SER A 156 3.91 14.07 -3.69
C SER A 156 4.44 12.84 -2.96
N ILE A 157 4.36 11.66 -3.59
CA ILE A 157 4.74 10.35 -3.03
C ILE A 157 6.27 10.21 -2.91
N GLN A 158 7.03 11.00 -3.66
CA GLN A 158 8.50 10.92 -3.66
C GLN A 158 9.14 11.48 -2.38
N MET A 159 8.47 12.39 -1.67
CA MET A 159 8.97 12.99 -0.43
C MET A 159 8.33 12.41 0.85
N ARG A 160 7.07 11.94 0.78
CA ARG A 160 6.45 11.22 1.89
C ARG A 160 6.75 9.73 1.76
N ALA A 161 7.67 9.22 2.57
CA ALA A 161 7.66 7.81 2.93
C ALA A 161 6.20 7.45 3.29
N ARG A 162 5.58 6.55 2.52
CA ARG A 162 4.19 6.11 2.74
C ARG A 162 4.10 5.48 4.13
N SER A 163 3.83 6.31 5.15
CA SER A 163 3.60 5.85 6.50
C SER A 163 2.33 5.01 6.47
N PRO A 164 2.31 3.85 7.14
CA PRO A 164 1.10 3.05 7.26
C PRO A 164 -0.06 3.84 7.86
N ASP A 165 0.26 4.76 8.76
CA ASP A 165 -0.64 5.72 9.39
C ASP A 165 -1.50 6.51 8.38
N ALA A 166 -0.91 6.88 7.24
CA ALA A 166 -1.62 7.63 6.20
C ALA A 166 -2.63 6.78 5.43
N ALA A 167 -2.62 5.45 5.53
CA ALA A 167 -3.70 4.63 4.97
C ALA A 167 -4.88 4.55 5.94
N ALA A 168 -4.61 4.37 7.23
CA ALA A 168 -5.63 4.35 8.28
C ALA A 168 -6.35 5.70 8.38
N SER A 169 -5.63 6.82 8.36
CA SER A 169 -6.24 8.16 8.36
C SER A 169 -7.15 8.40 7.15
N ARG A 170 -6.77 7.90 5.96
CA ARG A 170 -7.59 8.03 4.75
C ARG A 170 -8.87 7.20 4.85
N SER A 171 -8.78 5.98 5.39
CA SER A 171 -9.94 5.12 5.62
C SER A 171 -10.89 5.77 6.61
N ALA A 172 -10.38 6.29 7.74
CA ALA A 172 -11.18 7.00 8.72
C ALA A 172 -11.86 8.24 8.11
N ALA A 173 -11.15 9.06 7.34
CA ALA A 173 -11.73 10.21 6.67
C ALA A 173 -12.83 9.82 5.67
N ALA A 174 -12.65 8.71 4.94
CA ALA A 174 -13.66 8.17 4.03
C ALA A 174 -14.91 7.65 4.78
N SER A 175 -14.73 6.99 5.93
CA SER A 175 -15.85 6.55 6.78
C SER A 175 -16.66 7.74 7.30
N ILE A 176 -15.97 8.80 7.74
CA ILE A 176 -16.61 10.03 8.24
C ILE A 176 -17.37 10.74 7.12
N SER A 177 -16.78 10.89 5.92
CA SER A 177 -17.48 11.55 4.81
C SER A 177 -18.68 10.73 4.33
N LEU A 178 -18.56 9.39 4.30
CA LEU A 178 -19.68 8.51 4.01
C LEU A 178 -20.81 8.67 5.02
N ALA A 179 -20.49 8.69 6.31
CA ALA A 179 -21.45 8.86 7.39
C ALA A 179 -22.18 10.21 7.35
N CYS A 180 -21.46 11.30 7.06
CA CYS A 180 -22.07 12.61 6.85
C CYS A 180 -23.06 12.60 5.68
N ARG A 181 -22.67 11.99 4.55
CA ARG A 181 -23.56 11.85 3.39
C ARG A 181 -24.76 10.97 3.68
N PHE A 182 -24.57 9.89 4.45
CA PHE A 182 -25.64 9.00 4.88
C PHE A 182 -26.64 9.71 5.80
N SER A 183 -26.15 10.41 6.84
CA SER A 183 -26.99 11.20 7.76
C SER A 183 -27.83 12.23 7.00
N ASN A 184 -27.21 12.98 6.07
CA ASN A 184 -27.92 13.95 5.24
C ASN A 184 -28.95 13.27 4.30
N GLY A 185 -28.52 12.20 3.63
CA GLY A 185 -29.36 11.45 2.71
C GLY A 185 -30.52 10.74 3.40
N LEU A 186 -30.39 10.37 4.68
CA LEU A 186 -31.42 9.74 5.49
C LEU A 186 -32.32 10.78 6.21
N GLY A 187 -31.75 11.93 6.58
CA GLY A 187 -32.36 12.90 7.50
C GLY A 187 -32.18 12.51 8.97
N ALA A 188 -31.19 11.68 9.30
CA ALA A 188 -30.95 11.19 10.66
C ALA A 188 -30.01 12.10 11.46
N PRO A 189 -30.17 12.21 12.79
CA PRO A 189 -29.30 13.01 13.65
C PRO A 189 -27.83 12.63 13.49
N LEU A 190 -27.02 13.55 12.95
CA LEU A 190 -25.61 13.31 12.63
C LEU A 190 -24.79 12.87 13.86
N ALA A 191 -25.13 13.35 15.07
CA ALA A 191 -24.43 12.98 16.29
C ALA A 191 -24.50 11.47 16.57
N ASP A 192 -25.67 10.84 16.38
CA ASP A 192 -25.86 9.41 16.63
C ASP A 192 -25.16 8.56 15.56
N ILE A 193 -25.18 9.04 14.31
CA ILE A 193 -24.43 8.41 13.21
C ILE A 193 -22.91 8.49 13.46
N LEU A 194 -22.39 9.63 13.91
CA LEU A 194 -20.96 9.82 14.19
C LEU A 194 -20.48 8.96 15.36
N ASP A 195 -21.32 8.75 16.37
CA ASP A 195 -20.99 7.82 17.47
C ASP A 195 -20.99 6.37 16.99
N ALA A 196 -21.96 5.97 16.19
CA ALA A 196 -22.07 4.60 15.68
C ALA A 196 -20.86 4.20 14.83
N ILE A 197 -20.28 5.14 14.07
CA ILE A 197 -19.05 4.90 13.30
C ILE A 197 -17.77 5.07 14.12
N GLY A 198 -17.85 5.51 15.38
CA GLY A 198 -16.69 5.73 16.24
C GLY A 198 -15.83 4.48 16.34
N ASP A 199 -16.47 3.33 16.59
CA ASP A 199 -15.82 2.03 16.61
C ASP A 199 -15.11 1.70 15.28
N SER A 200 -15.70 2.07 14.13
CA SER A 200 -15.09 1.82 12.81
C SER A 200 -13.79 2.61 12.60
N VAL A 201 -13.68 3.80 13.19
CA VAL A 201 -12.46 4.62 13.15
C VAL A 201 -11.39 4.02 14.05
N ASP A 202 -11.78 3.52 15.23
CA ASP A 202 -10.88 2.85 16.16
C ASP A 202 -10.36 1.50 15.61
N ASP A 203 -11.20 0.74 14.90
CA ASP A 203 -10.81 -0.50 14.23
C ASP A 203 -9.70 -0.30 13.20
N ALA A 204 -9.72 0.81 12.46
CA ALA A 204 -8.68 1.14 11.50
C ALA A 204 -7.31 1.32 12.17
N GLN A 205 -7.28 1.82 13.41
CA GLN A 205 -6.06 1.92 14.22
C GLN A 205 -5.64 0.53 14.73
N ALA A 206 -6.57 -0.27 15.25
CA ALA A 206 -6.30 -1.61 15.78
C ALA A 206 -5.69 -2.55 14.73
N VAL A 207 -6.18 -2.50 13.48
CA VAL A 207 -5.63 -3.28 12.37
C VAL A 207 -4.19 -2.87 12.06
N GLU A 208 -3.87 -1.58 12.09
CA GLU A 208 -2.52 -1.09 11.82
C GLU A 208 -1.55 -1.41 12.98
N GLU A 209 -1.99 -1.26 14.23
CA GLU A 209 -1.20 -1.66 15.40
C GLU A 209 -0.89 -3.16 15.38
N ALA A 210 -1.90 -3.99 15.11
CA ALA A 210 -1.72 -5.43 14.94
C ALA A 210 -0.73 -5.76 13.81
N ARG A 211 -0.81 -5.03 12.68
CA ARG A 211 0.15 -5.17 11.57
C ARG A 211 1.56 -4.76 11.97
N ARG A 212 1.74 -3.69 12.75
CA ARG A 212 3.07 -3.25 13.22
C ARG A 212 3.69 -4.29 14.15
N VAL A 213 2.93 -4.81 15.10
CA VAL A 213 3.36 -5.86 16.02
C VAL A 213 3.69 -7.14 15.26
N ALA A 214 2.80 -7.60 14.38
CA ALA A 214 3.00 -8.83 13.60
C ALA A 214 4.15 -8.73 12.57
N SER A 215 4.37 -7.55 11.96
CA SER A 215 5.43 -7.36 10.96
C SER A 215 6.81 -7.06 11.54
N ALA A 216 6.93 -6.80 12.85
CA ALA A 216 8.21 -6.49 13.48
C ALA A 216 9.22 -7.65 13.35
N GLY A 217 8.82 -8.89 13.65
CA GLY A 217 9.71 -10.05 13.60
C GLY A 217 10.31 -10.32 12.20
N PRO A 218 9.47 -10.49 11.16
CA PRO A 218 9.97 -10.78 9.82
C PRO A 218 10.77 -9.64 9.19
N LEU A 219 10.39 -8.38 9.43
CA LEU A 219 11.09 -7.23 8.86
C LEU A 219 12.45 -7.00 9.51
N MET A 220 12.59 -7.29 10.81
CA MET A 220 13.90 -7.18 11.48
C MET A 220 14.88 -8.22 10.93
N SER A 221 14.45 -9.47 10.77
CA SER A 221 15.28 -10.53 10.16
C SER A 221 15.69 -10.18 8.72
N GLY A 222 14.76 -9.63 7.93
CA GLY A 222 15.06 -9.17 6.57
C GLY A 222 16.06 -8.01 6.52
N ARG A 223 15.99 -7.06 7.48
CA ARG A 223 16.98 -5.96 7.57
C ARG A 223 18.37 -6.46 7.95
N VAL A 224 18.46 -7.41 8.90
CA VAL A 224 19.73 -8.03 9.30
C VAL A 224 20.37 -8.76 8.11
N LEU A 225 19.59 -9.57 7.40
CA LEU A 225 20.05 -10.25 6.18
C LEU A 225 20.46 -9.26 5.07
N ALA A 226 19.76 -8.13 4.95
CA ALA A 226 20.11 -7.08 3.99
C ALA A 226 21.41 -6.34 4.32
N ALA A 227 21.83 -6.37 5.60
CA ALA A 227 23.09 -5.80 6.06
C ALA A 227 24.27 -6.78 5.92
N LEU A 228 24.02 -8.08 5.68
CA LEU A 228 25.06 -9.10 5.57
C LEU A 228 26.16 -8.77 4.54
N PRO A 229 25.87 -8.23 3.33
CA PRO A 229 26.91 -7.84 2.38
C PRO A 229 27.80 -6.70 2.89
N LEU A 230 27.26 -5.76 3.68
CA LEU A 230 28.03 -4.70 4.32
C LEU A 230 28.98 -5.27 5.37
N VAL A 231 28.49 -6.21 6.19
CA VAL A 231 29.33 -6.93 7.16
C VAL A 231 30.50 -7.59 6.45
N GLY A 232 30.26 -8.29 5.33
CA GLY A 232 31.32 -8.92 4.52
C GLY A 232 32.38 -7.95 4.00
N ILE A 233 31.98 -6.74 3.57
CA ILE A 233 32.94 -5.70 3.15
C ILE A 233 33.76 -5.19 4.33
N VAL A 234 33.13 -4.97 5.50
CA VAL A 234 33.81 -4.51 6.71
C VAL A 234 34.79 -5.55 7.23
N SER A 235 34.41 -6.83 7.30
CA SER A 235 35.33 -7.89 7.73
C SER A 235 36.48 -8.10 6.75
N ALA A 236 36.26 -7.95 5.44
CA ALA A 236 37.34 -7.96 4.46
C ALA A 236 38.35 -6.83 4.67
N LEU A 237 37.87 -5.60 4.93
CA LEU A 237 38.71 -4.45 5.27
C LEU A 237 39.49 -4.67 6.59
N ALA A 238 38.84 -5.26 7.60
CA ALA A 238 39.45 -5.52 8.91
C ALA A 238 40.60 -6.54 8.83
N LEU A 239 40.53 -7.49 7.90
CA LEU A 239 41.58 -8.48 7.63
C LEU A 239 42.76 -7.92 6.81
N GLY A 240 42.75 -6.63 6.46
CA GLY A 240 43.82 -5.98 5.70
C GLY A 240 43.80 -6.29 4.19
N ALA A 241 42.85 -7.11 3.71
CA ALA A 241 42.61 -7.29 2.29
C ALA A 241 42.00 -5.99 1.76
N SER A 242 42.73 -5.22 0.94
CA SER A 242 42.19 -3.99 0.33
C SER A 242 41.19 -4.36 -0.78
N PRO A 243 39.86 -4.39 -0.52
CA PRO A 243 38.90 -4.94 -1.50
C PRO A 243 38.85 -4.05 -2.73
N TRP A 244 39.12 -2.77 -2.54
CA TRP A 244 39.25 -1.76 -3.58
C TRP A 244 40.26 -2.15 -4.64
N HIS A 245 41.44 -2.65 -4.26
CA HIS A 245 42.48 -3.02 -5.22
C HIS A 245 42.07 -4.22 -6.07
N PHE A 246 41.36 -5.19 -5.49
CA PHE A 246 40.80 -6.34 -6.23
C PHE A 246 39.65 -5.92 -7.17
N TYR A 247 38.73 -5.08 -6.69
CA TYR A 247 37.59 -4.60 -7.45
C TYR A 247 37.95 -3.67 -8.60
N THR A 248 39.00 -2.85 -8.46
CA THR A 248 39.45 -1.94 -9.52
C THR A 248 40.58 -2.51 -10.37
N GLY A 249 41.35 -3.47 -9.86
CA GLY A 249 42.58 -3.97 -10.49
C GLY A 249 42.38 -5.04 -11.55
N SER A 250 41.35 -5.90 -11.44
CA SER A 250 41.13 -6.99 -12.41
C SER A 250 39.75 -6.90 -13.09
N THR A 251 39.68 -7.33 -14.36
CA THR A 251 38.40 -7.44 -15.09
C THR A 251 37.43 -8.41 -14.42
N VAL A 252 37.97 -9.46 -13.79
CA VAL A 252 37.22 -10.45 -12.99
C VAL A 252 36.65 -9.80 -11.72
N GLY A 253 37.44 -8.98 -11.01
CA GLY A 253 37.01 -8.26 -9.81
C GLY A 253 35.90 -7.24 -10.10
N ARG A 254 36.01 -6.49 -11.21
CA ARG A 254 34.94 -5.57 -11.66
C ARG A 254 33.65 -6.29 -12.01
N ALA A 255 33.73 -7.43 -12.70
CA ALA A 255 32.56 -8.24 -13.04
C ALA A 255 31.88 -8.79 -11.77
N CYS A 256 32.67 -9.26 -10.80
CA CYS A 256 32.18 -9.75 -9.52
C CYS A 256 31.47 -8.65 -8.71
N ALA A 257 32.06 -7.45 -8.62
CA ALA A 257 31.46 -6.30 -7.96
C ALA A 257 30.12 -5.88 -8.59
N LEU A 258 30.05 -5.82 -9.93
CA LEU A 258 28.82 -5.49 -10.64
C LEU A 258 27.72 -6.53 -10.37
N VAL A 259 28.05 -7.82 -10.39
CA VAL A 259 27.09 -8.90 -10.08
C VAL A 259 26.58 -8.79 -8.65
N GLY A 260 27.47 -8.55 -7.67
CA GLY A 260 27.10 -8.38 -6.27
C GLY A 260 26.18 -7.17 -6.03
N ILE A 261 26.50 -6.02 -6.63
CA ILE A 261 25.68 -4.80 -6.55
C ILE A 261 24.31 -5.00 -7.20
N LEU A 262 24.25 -5.64 -8.38
CA LEU A 262 23.00 -5.91 -9.07
C LEU A 262 22.12 -6.90 -8.30
N ALA A 263 22.70 -7.95 -7.74
CA ALA A 263 21.98 -8.91 -6.90
C ALA A 263 21.42 -8.26 -5.62
N TRP A 264 22.22 -7.41 -4.97
CA TRP A 264 21.79 -6.66 -3.78
C TRP A 264 20.67 -5.66 -4.10
N ALA A 265 20.81 -4.89 -5.18
CA ALA A 265 19.79 -3.97 -5.64
C ALA A 265 18.49 -4.70 -6.04
N ALA A 266 18.59 -5.85 -6.71
CA ALA A 266 17.44 -6.68 -7.05
C ALA A 266 16.69 -7.18 -5.82
N GLY A 267 17.40 -7.63 -4.77
CA GLY A 267 16.81 -8.03 -3.49
C GLY A 267 16.03 -6.90 -2.80
N ILE A 268 16.60 -5.69 -2.77
CA ILE A 268 15.95 -4.50 -2.19
C ILE A 268 14.70 -4.11 -3.00
N VAL A 269 14.79 -4.11 -4.33
CA VAL A 269 13.66 -3.75 -5.21
C VAL A 269 12.54 -4.78 -5.14
N SER A 270 12.86 -6.07 -5.12
CA SER A 270 11.88 -7.15 -4.98
C SER A 270 11.11 -7.04 -3.66
N SER A 271 11.85 -6.88 -2.55
CA SER A 271 11.27 -6.68 -1.22
C SER A 271 10.32 -5.48 -1.20
N ARG A 272 10.76 -4.31 -1.71
CA ARG A 272 9.91 -3.11 -1.81
C ARG A 272 8.65 -3.34 -2.66
N ARG A 273 8.73 -4.14 -3.72
CA ARG A 273 7.57 -4.47 -4.58
C ARG A 273 6.57 -5.38 -3.87
N ILE A 274 7.03 -6.38 -3.12
CA ILE A 274 6.18 -7.29 -2.35
C ILE A 274 5.44 -6.50 -1.26
N LEU A 275 6.15 -5.66 -0.50
CA LEU A 275 5.52 -4.78 0.50
C LEU A 275 4.54 -3.79 -0.14
N ALA A 276 4.85 -3.24 -1.31
CA ALA A 276 3.97 -2.29 -1.99
C ALA A 276 2.68 -2.95 -2.53
N ARG A 277 2.70 -4.23 -2.87
CA ARG A 277 1.51 -4.99 -3.30
C ARG A 277 0.61 -5.33 -2.12
N ALA A 278 1.18 -5.83 -1.03
CA ALA A 278 0.42 -6.17 0.18
C ALA A 278 -0.17 -4.95 0.92
N ARG A 279 0.17 -3.72 0.50
CA ARG A 279 -0.41 -2.48 1.02
C ARG A 279 -1.60 -1.96 0.19
N ARG A 280 -1.89 -2.50 -0.99
CA ARG A 280 -2.97 -2.01 -1.88
C ARG A 280 -4.31 -2.73 -1.71
N SER A 281 -4.33 -3.87 -1.03
CA SER A 281 -5.50 -4.74 -0.94
C SER A 281 -6.47 -4.37 0.19
N GLY A 282 -6.78 -3.09 0.40
CA GLY A 282 -7.57 -2.68 1.57
C GLY A 282 -8.46 -1.46 1.38
N SER A 283 -9.03 -1.25 0.19
CA SER A 283 -9.87 -0.07 -0.07
C SER A 283 -11.15 -0.35 -0.86
N ASP A 284 -11.69 -1.57 -0.83
CA ASP A 284 -13.00 -1.85 -1.44
C ASP A 284 -14.04 -2.05 -0.35
N ALA A 285 -15.02 -1.14 -0.33
CA ALA A 285 -16.30 -1.13 0.36
C ALA A 285 -16.37 -1.78 1.76
N ASP A 286 -16.55 -0.93 2.78
CA ASP A 286 -16.58 -1.39 4.16
C ASP A 286 -17.97 -1.94 4.57
N ALA A 287 -18.11 -3.27 4.52
CA ALA A 287 -19.31 -3.98 4.97
C ALA A 287 -19.65 -3.74 6.45
N ALA A 288 -18.64 -3.59 7.33
CA ALA A 288 -18.86 -3.32 8.74
C ALA A 288 -19.45 -1.92 8.94
N LEU A 289 -18.86 -0.92 8.28
CA LEU A 289 -19.38 0.44 8.28
C LEU A 289 -20.82 0.51 7.74
N ALA A 290 -21.14 -0.25 6.70
CA ALA A 290 -22.51 -0.31 6.17
C ALA A 290 -23.49 -0.91 7.21
N CYS A 291 -23.08 -1.92 7.97
CA CYS A 291 -23.89 -2.48 9.06
C CYS A 291 -24.07 -1.47 10.21
N ASP A 292 -23.03 -0.73 10.58
CA ASP A 292 -23.07 0.29 11.63
C ASP A 292 -24.01 1.45 11.26
N LEU A 293 -23.86 1.97 10.04
CA LEU A 293 -24.73 3.01 9.49
C LEU A 293 -26.18 2.52 9.35
N ALA A 294 -26.38 1.27 8.93
CA ALA A 294 -27.71 0.68 8.85
C ALA A 294 -28.34 0.59 10.25
N SER A 295 -27.60 0.09 11.24
CA SER A 295 -28.10 -0.01 12.62
C SER A 295 -28.45 1.35 13.18
N ALA A 296 -27.61 2.37 12.95
CA ALA A 296 -27.86 3.73 13.41
C ALA A 296 -29.08 4.36 12.72
N GLY A 297 -29.23 4.13 11.41
CA GLY A 297 -30.40 4.60 10.66
C GLY A 297 -31.71 3.95 11.12
N LEU A 298 -31.70 2.64 11.40
CA LEU A 298 -32.85 1.91 11.93
C LEU A 298 -33.20 2.35 13.36
N ALA A 299 -32.19 2.61 14.20
CA ALA A 299 -32.40 3.17 15.55
C ALA A 299 -33.05 4.56 15.52
N CYS A 300 -32.84 5.34 14.45
CA CYS A 300 -33.55 6.60 14.20
C CYS A 300 -35.00 6.40 13.69
N GLY A 301 -35.48 5.15 13.58
CA GLY A 301 -36.83 4.81 13.13
C GLY A 301 -37.00 4.74 11.61
N ALA A 302 -35.93 4.78 10.82
CA ALA A 302 -36.04 4.63 9.38
C ALA A 302 -36.40 3.19 8.99
N ALA A 303 -37.21 3.02 7.93
CA ALA A 303 -37.48 1.69 7.38
C ALA A 303 -36.26 1.12 6.65
N ILE A 304 -36.11 -0.21 6.62
CA ILE A 304 -35.01 -0.91 5.92
C ILE A 304 -34.81 -0.39 4.48
N PRO A 305 -35.84 -0.26 3.62
CA PRO A 305 -35.65 0.22 2.25
C PRO A 305 -35.27 1.71 2.17
N ARG A 306 -35.47 2.49 3.24
CA ARG A 306 -35.04 3.89 3.31
C ARG A 306 -33.57 4.00 3.70
N VAL A 307 -33.14 3.14 4.62
CA VAL A 307 -31.73 2.99 5.03
C VAL A 307 -30.88 2.51 3.85
N LEU A 308 -31.32 1.48 3.12
CA LEU A 308 -30.59 0.96 1.95
C LEU A 308 -30.43 2.02 0.85
N ASP A 309 -31.46 2.85 0.62
CA ASP A 309 -31.44 3.93 -0.36
C ASP A 309 -30.50 5.09 0.07
N ALA A 310 -30.49 5.41 1.37
CA ALA A 310 -29.52 6.37 1.94
C ALA A 310 -28.08 5.85 1.86
N LEU A 311 -27.85 4.55 2.10
CA LEU A 311 -26.54 3.92 1.91
C LEU A 311 -26.12 3.95 0.45
N ALA A 312 -27.02 3.60 -0.47
CA ALA A 312 -26.77 3.60 -1.91
C ALA A 312 -26.32 4.97 -2.42
N SER A 313 -27.01 6.03 -2.00
CA SER A 313 -26.66 7.41 -2.37
C SER A 313 -25.33 7.86 -1.74
N ALA A 314 -25.08 7.52 -0.47
CA ALA A 314 -23.84 7.87 0.21
C ALA A 314 -22.61 7.15 -0.37
N SER A 315 -22.72 5.84 -0.63
CA SER A 315 -21.63 4.98 -1.11
C SER A 315 -21.54 4.92 -2.64
N THR A 316 -22.43 5.61 -3.37
CA THR A 316 -22.57 5.53 -4.83
C THR A 316 -22.78 4.11 -5.36
N CYS A 317 -23.41 3.23 -4.56
CA CYS A 317 -23.67 1.84 -4.93
C CYS A 317 -25.08 1.70 -5.50
N GLU A 318 -25.19 1.66 -6.83
CA GLU A 318 -26.48 1.57 -7.52
C GLU A 318 -27.25 0.27 -7.18
N ALA A 319 -26.55 -0.83 -6.93
CA ALA A 319 -27.16 -2.11 -6.56
C ALA A 319 -28.04 -2.00 -5.30
N LEU A 320 -27.57 -1.30 -4.25
CA LEU A 320 -28.37 -1.07 -3.04
C LEU A 320 -29.62 -0.22 -3.30
N SER A 321 -29.55 0.73 -4.25
CA SER A 321 -30.72 1.52 -4.65
C SER A 321 -31.76 0.65 -5.35
N TRP A 322 -31.32 -0.36 -6.11
CA TRP A 322 -32.21 -1.31 -6.77
C TRP A 322 -32.86 -2.24 -5.75
N THR A 323 -32.09 -2.82 -4.83
CA THR A 323 -32.60 -3.63 -3.71
C THR A 323 -33.64 -2.86 -2.90
N ALA A 324 -33.34 -1.60 -2.54
CA ALA A 324 -34.29 -0.73 -1.82
C ALA A 324 -35.61 -0.55 -2.58
N ARG A 325 -35.55 -0.35 -3.90
CA ARG A 325 -36.75 -0.20 -4.76
C ARG A 325 -37.50 -1.52 -4.92
N ALA A 326 -36.80 -2.63 -5.14
CA ALA A 326 -37.39 -3.96 -5.28
C ALA A 326 -38.18 -4.35 -4.02
N LEU A 327 -37.60 -4.14 -2.83
CA LEU A 327 -38.28 -4.39 -1.56
C LEU A 327 -39.54 -3.51 -1.37
N ARG A 328 -39.50 -2.25 -1.81
CA ARG A 328 -40.70 -1.36 -1.77
C ARG A 328 -41.79 -1.80 -2.74
N LEU A 329 -41.42 -2.45 -3.85
CA LEU A 329 -42.35 -3.03 -4.82
C LEU A 329 -42.88 -4.40 -4.40
N GLY A 330 -42.43 -4.94 -3.26
CA GLY A 330 -42.88 -6.22 -2.73
C GLY A 330 -42.15 -7.43 -3.31
N ALA A 331 -40.98 -7.25 -3.92
CA ALA A 331 -40.14 -8.37 -4.35
C ALA A 331 -39.75 -9.25 -3.15
N ALA A 332 -39.56 -10.55 -3.40
CA ALA A 332 -39.05 -11.47 -2.39
C ALA A 332 -37.65 -11.04 -1.93
N TRP A 333 -37.29 -11.38 -0.69
CA TRP A 333 -36.00 -11.00 -0.11
C TRP A 333 -34.84 -11.47 -1.01
N ASP A 334 -34.81 -12.76 -1.38
CA ASP A 334 -33.72 -13.31 -2.19
C ASP A 334 -33.60 -12.67 -3.58
N GLU A 335 -34.73 -12.36 -4.22
CA GLU A 335 -34.79 -11.69 -5.53
C GLU A 335 -34.25 -10.25 -5.45
N ALA A 336 -34.62 -9.51 -4.40
CA ALA A 336 -34.16 -8.13 -4.20
C ALA A 336 -32.64 -8.02 -4.00
N TRP A 337 -31.96 -9.10 -3.59
CA TRP A 337 -30.52 -9.14 -3.33
C TRP A 337 -29.71 -9.91 -4.39
N GLU A 338 -30.32 -10.38 -5.48
CA GLU A 338 -29.68 -11.26 -6.47
C GLU A 338 -28.46 -10.60 -7.17
N GLU A 339 -28.60 -9.33 -7.60
CA GLU A 339 -27.54 -8.60 -8.32
C GLU A 339 -26.66 -7.72 -7.40
N THR A 340 -26.49 -8.11 -6.14
CA THR A 340 -25.74 -7.30 -5.16
C THR A 340 -24.28 -7.70 -5.03
N PRO A 341 -23.36 -6.74 -4.83
CA PRO A 341 -21.93 -7.04 -4.73
C PRO A 341 -21.60 -7.76 -3.42
N VAL A 342 -20.56 -8.59 -3.44
CA VAL A 342 -20.23 -9.54 -2.36
C VAL A 342 -20.05 -8.87 -0.99
N TRP A 343 -19.50 -7.65 -0.95
CA TRP A 343 -19.31 -6.92 0.31
C TRP A 343 -20.64 -6.55 1.01
N THR A 344 -21.79 -6.62 0.33
CA THR A 344 -23.10 -6.34 0.94
C THR A 344 -23.74 -7.56 1.59
N HIS A 345 -23.23 -8.78 1.39
CA HIS A 345 -23.81 -9.98 1.99
C HIS A 345 -23.93 -9.92 3.52
N PRO A 346 -22.92 -9.45 4.30
CA PRO A 346 -23.08 -9.34 5.75
C PRO A 346 -24.24 -8.43 6.18
N LEU A 347 -24.54 -7.39 5.38
CA LEU A 347 -25.67 -6.49 5.59
C LEU A 347 -26.99 -7.17 5.22
N ARG A 348 -27.05 -7.89 4.09
CA ARG A 348 -28.20 -8.71 3.68
C ARG A 348 -28.55 -9.70 4.78
N ASP A 349 -27.59 -10.55 5.16
CA ASP A 349 -27.82 -11.65 6.09
C ASP A 349 -28.28 -11.12 7.47
N ALA A 350 -27.78 -9.95 7.87
CA ALA A 350 -28.18 -9.32 9.12
C ALA A 350 -29.61 -8.76 9.12
N LEU A 351 -30.10 -8.30 7.97
CA LEU A 351 -31.42 -7.67 7.83
C LEU A 351 -32.54 -8.67 7.48
N GLU A 352 -32.19 -9.85 6.97
CA GLU A 352 -33.15 -10.85 6.49
C GLU A 352 -34.17 -11.26 7.55
N SER A 353 -33.71 -11.56 8.77
CA SER A 353 -34.61 -11.98 9.85
C SER A 353 -35.55 -10.86 10.28
N SER A 354 -35.09 -9.60 10.22
CA SER A 354 -35.92 -8.43 10.51
C SER A 354 -37.00 -8.22 9.46
N TRP A 355 -36.66 -8.40 8.17
CA TRP A 355 -37.61 -8.26 7.08
C TRP A 355 -38.66 -9.39 7.04
N THR A 356 -38.23 -10.63 7.23
CA THR A 356 -39.10 -11.82 7.09
C THR A 356 -39.93 -12.10 8.34
N SER A 357 -39.38 -11.84 9.52
CA SER A 357 -39.95 -12.26 10.81
C SER A 357 -40.20 -11.10 11.78
N GLY A 358 -39.83 -9.87 11.42
CA GLY A 358 -40.03 -8.69 12.26
C GLY A 358 -39.10 -8.61 13.48
N SER A 359 -38.02 -9.38 13.52
CA SER A 359 -37.05 -9.34 14.63
C SER A 359 -36.26 -8.04 14.65
N ALA A 360 -35.81 -7.62 15.84
CA ALA A 360 -34.94 -6.47 16.03
C ALA A 360 -33.56 -6.69 15.35
N PRO A 361 -33.16 -5.89 14.34
CA PRO A 361 -31.97 -6.13 13.51
C PRO A 361 -30.64 -5.73 14.15
N GLU A 362 -30.66 -4.93 15.22
CA GLU A 362 -29.49 -4.21 15.77
C GLU A 362 -28.42 -5.18 16.25
N THR A 363 -28.81 -6.26 16.94
CA THR A 363 -27.86 -7.25 17.46
C THR A 363 -27.18 -8.03 16.33
N MET A 364 -27.92 -8.36 15.26
CA MET A 364 -27.36 -9.08 14.13
C MET A 364 -26.43 -8.19 13.31
N LEU A 365 -26.80 -6.93 13.08
CA LEU A 365 -25.95 -5.92 12.43
C LEU A 365 -24.65 -5.68 13.20
N ALA A 366 -24.74 -5.47 14.52
CA ALA A 366 -23.56 -5.30 15.38
C ALA A 366 -22.65 -6.54 15.36
N ARG A 367 -23.23 -7.74 15.34
CA ARG A 367 -22.49 -9.01 15.25
C ARG A 367 -21.82 -9.18 13.89
N SER A 368 -22.50 -8.86 12.79
CA SER A 368 -21.94 -8.89 11.43
C SER A 368 -20.79 -7.88 11.27
N ALA A 369 -20.97 -6.64 11.75
CA ALA A 369 -19.92 -5.63 11.77
C ALA A 369 -18.68 -6.13 12.57
N SER A 370 -18.91 -6.63 13.78
CA SER A 370 -17.86 -7.18 14.65
C SER A 370 -17.17 -8.40 14.04
N TRP A 371 -17.88 -9.24 13.29
CA TRP A 371 -17.30 -10.39 12.58
C TRP A 371 -16.40 -9.93 11.44
N GLU A 372 -16.87 -8.97 10.63
CA GLU A 372 -16.10 -8.43 9.51
C GLU A 372 -14.82 -7.74 9.99
N ARG A 373 -14.90 -6.91 11.05
CA ARG A 373 -13.73 -6.26 11.67
C ARG A 373 -12.70 -7.28 12.16
N ARG A 374 -13.14 -8.34 12.85
CA ARG A 374 -12.26 -9.45 13.31
C ARG A 374 -11.65 -10.23 12.17
N THR A 375 -12.42 -10.46 11.10
CA THR A 375 -11.94 -11.17 9.90
C THR A 375 -10.83 -10.37 9.24
N ARG A 376 -11.03 -9.06 9.03
CA ARG A 376 -9.99 -8.16 8.49
C ARG A 376 -8.73 -8.11 9.36
N LEU A 377 -8.88 -8.08 10.68
CA LEU A 377 -7.75 -8.10 11.61
C LEU A 377 -6.99 -9.43 11.53
N THR A 378 -7.70 -10.55 11.44
CA THR A 378 -7.11 -11.89 11.29
C THR A 378 -6.39 -12.01 9.95
N GLU A 379 -7.03 -11.62 8.86
CA GLU A 379 -6.40 -11.60 7.54
C GLU A 379 -5.19 -10.67 7.48
N ALA A 380 -5.24 -9.52 8.15
CA ALA A 380 -4.10 -8.61 8.24
C ALA A 380 -2.91 -9.25 8.96
N LYS A 381 -3.17 -10.04 10.02
CA LYS A 381 -2.15 -10.84 10.73
C LYS A 381 -1.60 -11.95 9.84
N THR A 382 -2.47 -12.77 9.24
CA THR A 382 -2.06 -13.85 8.33
C THR A 382 -1.25 -13.32 7.16
N ARG A 383 -1.68 -12.21 6.53
CA ARG A 383 -0.93 -11.55 5.46
C ARG A 383 0.43 -11.02 5.95
N ALA A 384 0.54 -10.56 7.20
CA ALA A 384 1.81 -10.15 7.78
C ALA A 384 2.77 -11.33 8.01
N GLU A 385 2.25 -12.49 8.40
CA GLU A 385 3.01 -13.74 8.55
C GLU A 385 3.46 -14.30 7.19
N GLU A 386 2.56 -14.37 6.21
CA GLU A 386 2.86 -14.77 4.83
C GLU A 386 3.92 -13.88 4.19
N LEU A 387 3.89 -12.57 4.49
CA LEU A 387 4.91 -11.63 4.05
C LEU A 387 6.29 -12.03 4.55
N GLY A 388 6.41 -12.57 5.76
CA GLY A 388 7.68 -13.09 6.28
C GLY A 388 8.21 -14.24 5.43
N VAL A 389 7.38 -15.23 5.15
CA VAL A 389 7.77 -16.38 4.30
C VAL A 389 8.13 -15.94 2.88
N ARG A 390 7.32 -15.05 2.28
CA ARG A 390 7.55 -14.50 0.93
C ARG A 390 8.75 -13.56 0.85
N LEU A 391 9.21 -13.00 1.97
CA LEU A 391 10.40 -12.15 2.01
C LEU A 391 11.68 -12.98 2.14
N VAL A 392 11.68 -14.01 2.97
CA VAL A 392 12.90 -14.82 3.26
C VAL A 392 13.42 -15.52 2.00
N GLY A 393 12.55 -16.11 1.18
CA GLY A 393 12.95 -16.80 -0.05
C GLY A 393 13.75 -15.94 -1.04
N PRO A 394 13.18 -14.83 -1.58
CA PRO A 394 13.91 -13.95 -2.49
C PRO A 394 15.09 -13.23 -1.83
N LEU A 395 15.03 -12.95 -0.52
CA LEU A 395 16.20 -12.41 0.18
C LEU A 395 17.37 -13.40 0.16
N GLY A 396 17.13 -14.68 0.50
CA GLY A 396 18.18 -15.70 0.51
C GLY A 396 18.83 -15.86 -0.86
N VAL A 397 18.01 -15.93 -1.92
CA VAL A 397 18.49 -16.10 -3.30
C VAL A 397 19.25 -14.88 -3.81
N CYS A 398 18.91 -13.66 -3.38
CA CYS A 398 19.59 -12.43 -3.83
C CYS A 398 20.79 -12.04 -2.96
N PHE A 399 20.78 -12.34 -1.66
CA PHE A 399 21.82 -11.90 -0.72
C PHE A 399 22.96 -12.90 -0.56
N LEU A 400 22.71 -14.21 -0.69
CA LEU A 400 23.78 -15.21 -0.67
C LEU A 400 24.82 -14.96 -1.80
N PRO A 401 24.41 -14.72 -3.06
CA PRO A 401 25.37 -14.42 -4.13
C PRO A 401 26.05 -13.07 -3.94
N ALA A 402 25.34 -12.08 -3.41
CA ALA A 402 25.91 -10.77 -3.12
C ALA A 402 26.98 -10.85 -2.02
N PHE A 403 26.75 -11.62 -0.96
CA PHE A 403 27.73 -11.84 0.10
C PHE A 403 28.94 -12.65 -0.38
N LEU A 404 28.72 -13.70 -1.16
CA LEU A 404 29.80 -14.48 -1.78
C LEU A 404 30.67 -13.59 -2.68
N ALA A 405 30.06 -12.82 -3.57
CA ALA A 405 30.75 -11.94 -4.51
C ALA A 405 31.47 -10.75 -3.83
N LEU A 406 30.82 -10.12 -2.84
CA LEU A 406 31.33 -8.90 -2.21
C LEU A 406 32.18 -9.12 -0.96
N GLY A 407 32.11 -10.30 -0.34
CA GLY A 407 32.82 -10.63 0.89
C GLY A 407 33.84 -11.74 0.71
N ILE A 408 33.39 -12.92 0.27
CA ILE A 408 34.23 -14.14 0.27
C ILE A 408 35.24 -14.15 -0.87
N VAL A 409 34.83 -13.80 -2.10
CA VAL A 409 35.72 -13.84 -3.27
C VAL A 409 36.96 -12.97 -3.11
N PRO A 410 36.87 -11.70 -2.63
CA PRO A 410 38.05 -10.88 -2.37
C PRO A 410 38.98 -11.49 -1.31
N LEU A 411 38.43 -12.08 -0.25
CA LEU A 411 39.22 -12.73 0.80
C LEU A 411 40.01 -13.92 0.25
N LEU A 412 39.36 -14.79 -0.52
CA LEU A 412 40.03 -15.92 -1.16
C LEU A 412 41.13 -15.46 -2.13
N ALA A 413 40.87 -14.40 -2.91
CA ALA A 413 41.86 -13.85 -3.83
C ALA A 413 43.07 -13.25 -3.11
N SER A 414 42.85 -12.59 -1.96
CA SER A 414 43.94 -12.05 -1.14
C SER A 414 44.79 -13.15 -0.50
N LEU A 415 44.15 -14.24 -0.08
CA LEU A 415 44.84 -15.40 0.48
C LEU A 415 45.65 -16.13 -0.60
N SER A 416 45.04 -16.42 -1.77
CA SER A 416 45.74 -17.11 -2.86
C SER A 416 46.89 -16.29 -3.44
N GLY A 417 46.72 -14.97 -3.58
CA GLY A 417 47.78 -14.07 -4.05
C GLY A 417 48.94 -13.91 -3.07
N GLY A 418 48.76 -14.31 -1.80
CA GLY A 418 49.82 -14.32 -0.79
C GLY A 418 50.62 -15.62 -0.73
N ILE A 419 50.19 -16.70 -1.40
CA ILE A 419 50.89 -18.01 -1.42
C ILE A 419 51.80 -18.16 -2.65
N ASP A 420 51.64 -17.28 -3.65
CA ASP A 420 52.50 -17.20 -4.85
C ASP A 420 53.73 -16.26 -4.65
N MET A 421 54.04 -15.88 -3.41
CA MET A 421 55.32 -15.29 -2.98
C MET A 421 56.04 -16.23 -2.04
#